data_AF-A0A7C2ICV6-F1
#
_entry.id   AF-A0A7C2ICV6-F1
#
_cell.length_a   1.000
_cell.length_b   1.000
_cell.length_c   1.000
_cell.angle_alpha   90.00
_cell.angle_beta   90.00
_cell.angle_gamma   90.00
#
_symmetry.space_group_name_H-M   'P 1'
#
loop_
_entity.id
_entity.type
_entity.pdbx_description
1 polymer ?
#
loop_
_entity_poly.entity_id
_entity_poly.type
_entity_poly.pdbx_seq_one_letter_code
_entity_poly.pdbx_strand_id
1 'polypeptide(L)'
;MTDEAESIQIEGEIARLLRPAGAGRVAVDREVRLADLAEALAASHRMDRTPLLPAGTRLFARWRHTAVLVIEETPRVRHLRWSPKTLKSEGAYTEHGLAFPFILYLVGFHQGDFEEMRIYFRTAPLVSEADPLYFPNLWNVQAAESPLARCRACLRGRPEGLERAVGEQAEDLIEYFWGTGFNLDIEDNCFDRAQSRDPRIATLEAWEAASRADPLFPLSVPWEPVGLTLGQALDHWRRHGDHGRPIEKASDVADVMYRLREAG
;
A
#
# COMPACT_ATOMS: atom_id res chain seq x y z
N MET A 1 -38.33 6.85 19.49
CA MET A 1 -38.15 7.75 18.34
C MET A 1 -38.01 6.86 17.13
N THR A 2 -38.99 6.87 16.24
CA THR A 2 -38.91 6.17 14.96
C THR A 2 -37.85 6.88 14.13
N ASP A 3 -36.72 6.21 13.89
CA ASP A 3 -35.75 6.59 12.88
C ASP A 3 -36.50 6.62 11.54
N GLU A 4 -36.85 7.81 11.04
CA GLU A 4 -37.42 7.92 9.69
C GLU A 4 -36.28 7.58 8.72
N ALA A 5 -36.37 6.40 8.11
CA ALA A 5 -35.28 5.84 7.30
C ALA A 5 -35.12 6.63 5.99
N GLU A 6 -33.87 6.93 5.62
CA GLU A 6 -33.52 7.39 4.28
C GLU A 6 -34.04 6.38 3.24
N SER A 7 -34.50 6.87 2.09
CA SER A 7 -34.97 6.01 1.01
C SER A 7 -34.44 6.48 -0.34
N ILE A 8 -34.38 5.56 -1.30
CA ILE A 8 -34.00 5.88 -2.68
C ILE A 8 -35.17 5.53 -3.59
N GLN A 9 -35.55 6.50 -4.41
CA GLN A 9 -36.58 6.35 -5.43
C GLN A 9 -35.92 6.40 -6.81
N ILE A 10 -36.24 5.42 -7.65
CA ILE A 10 -35.74 5.34 -9.02
C ILE A 10 -36.92 5.49 -9.96
N GLU A 11 -36.87 6.51 -10.82
CA GLU A 11 -37.89 6.79 -11.82
C GLU A 11 -37.24 7.11 -13.16
N GLY A 12 -37.48 6.26 -14.16
CA GLY A 12 -36.84 6.40 -15.46
C GLY A 12 -35.32 6.37 -15.34
N GLU A 13 -34.65 7.43 -15.77
CA GLU A 13 -33.19 7.57 -15.76
C GLU A 13 -32.63 8.28 -14.53
N ILE A 14 -33.46 8.57 -13.51
CA ILE A 14 -33.07 9.36 -12.34
C ILE A 14 -33.21 8.53 -11.06
N ALA A 15 -32.20 8.61 -10.20
CA ALA A 15 -32.23 8.11 -8.82
C ALA A 15 -32.25 9.31 -7.85
N ARG A 16 -33.22 9.30 -6.92
CA ARG A 16 -33.44 10.36 -5.94
C ARG A 16 -33.17 9.85 -4.53
N LEU A 17 -32.33 10.57 -3.80
CA LEU A 17 -32.14 10.38 -2.36
C LEU A 17 -33.22 11.18 -1.65
N LEU A 18 -34.03 10.46 -0.88
CA LEU A 18 -35.16 11.00 -0.15
C LEU A 18 -34.85 11.02 1.33
N ARG A 19 -34.95 12.20 1.95
CA ARG A 19 -34.76 12.37 3.40
C ARG A 19 -36.04 12.81 4.10
N PRO A 20 -36.22 12.42 5.37
CA PRO A 20 -37.35 12.88 6.15
C PRO A 20 -37.25 14.39 6.40
N ALA A 21 -38.35 15.10 6.13
CA ALA A 21 -38.45 16.56 6.29
C ALA A 21 -39.40 16.96 7.45
N GLY A 22 -39.73 16.00 8.31
CA GLY A 22 -40.67 16.15 9.43
C GLY A 22 -42.14 16.05 9.03
N ALA A 23 -43.01 15.78 10.01
CA ALA A 23 -44.46 15.64 9.85
C ALA A 23 -44.90 14.62 8.78
N GLY A 24 -44.14 13.52 8.61
CA GLY A 24 -44.40 12.50 7.60
C GLY A 24 -44.15 12.95 6.16
N ARG A 25 -43.47 14.09 5.95
CA ARG A 25 -43.09 14.60 4.64
C ARG A 25 -41.68 14.13 4.30
N VAL A 26 -41.45 13.90 3.01
CA VAL A 26 -40.16 13.48 2.47
C VAL A 26 -39.71 14.54 1.47
N ALA A 27 -38.45 14.95 1.56
CA ALA A 27 -37.84 15.89 0.64
C ALA A 27 -36.81 15.17 -0.24
N VAL A 28 -36.71 15.60 -1.50
CA VAL A 28 -35.59 15.22 -2.36
C VAL A 28 -34.37 15.97 -1.86
N ASP A 29 -33.39 15.21 -1.40
CA ASP A 29 -32.12 15.73 -0.91
C ASP A 29 -31.07 15.75 -2.02
N ARG A 30 -31.11 14.77 -2.95
CA ARG A 30 -30.19 14.70 -4.10
C ARG A 30 -30.80 13.93 -5.26
N GLU A 31 -30.46 14.33 -6.49
CA GLU A 31 -30.81 13.60 -7.72
C GLU A 31 -29.55 13.30 -8.53
N VAL A 32 -29.39 12.07 -9.02
CA VAL A 32 -28.29 11.67 -9.91
C VAL A 32 -28.84 10.81 -11.05
N ARG A 33 -28.10 10.68 -12.15
CA ARG A 33 -28.49 9.75 -13.21
C ARG A 33 -28.35 8.31 -12.72
N LEU A 34 -29.35 7.49 -13.01
CA LEU A 34 -29.36 6.07 -12.66
C LEU A 34 -28.18 5.33 -13.30
N ALA A 35 -27.80 5.68 -14.53
CA ALA A 35 -26.64 5.09 -15.20
C ALA A 35 -25.34 5.33 -14.40
N ASP A 36 -25.12 6.56 -13.95
CA ASP A 36 -23.93 6.94 -13.20
C ASP A 36 -23.92 6.29 -11.80
N LEU A 37 -25.10 6.18 -11.16
CA LEU A 37 -25.24 5.47 -9.89
C LEU A 37 -24.99 3.97 -10.06
N ALA A 38 -25.60 3.35 -11.08
CA ALA A 38 -25.41 1.93 -11.38
C ALA A 38 -23.96 1.64 -11.75
N GLU A 39 -23.30 2.51 -12.50
CA GLU A 39 -21.88 2.41 -12.80
C GLU A 39 -21.04 2.53 -11.53
N ALA A 40 -21.27 3.50 -10.65
CA ALA A 40 -20.52 3.59 -9.39
C ALA A 40 -20.72 2.36 -8.48
N LEU A 41 -21.94 1.84 -8.43
CA LEU A 41 -22.29 0.63 -7.69
C LEU A 41 -21.73 -0.64 -8.36
N ALA A 42 -21.54 -0.67 -9.69
CA ALA A 42 -21.06 -1.84 -10.43
C ALA A 42 -19.54 -1.84 -10.69
N ALA A 43 -18.94 -0.67 -10.92
CA ALA A 43 -17.50 -0.45 -11.11
C ALA A 43 -16.72 -0.81 -9.84
N SER A 44 -17.37 -0.65 -8.68
CA SER A 44 -16.87 -1.14 -7.42
C SER A 44 -16.80 -2.69 -7.34
N HIS A 45 -17.34 -3.40 -8.33
CA HIS A 45 -17.38 -4.87 -8.44
C HIS A 45 -16.77 -5.49 -9.71
N ARG A 46 -16.38 -4.74 -10.76
CA ARG A 46 -15.89 -5.34 -12.01
C ARG A 46 -14.43 -4.98 -12.33
N MET A 47 -13.57 -6.00 -12.26
CA MET A 47 -12.40 -6.09 -13.13
C MET A 47 -12.70 -7.18 -14.16
N ASP A 48 -13.04 -6.79 -15.38
CA ASP A 48 -13.31 -7.75 -16.45
C ASP A 48 -12.02 -8.47 -16.90
N ARG A 49 -10.84 -7.92 -16.57
CA ARG A 49 -9.52 -8.48 -16.87
C ARG A 49 -8.54 -8.21 -15.74
N THR A 50 -7.68 -9.16 -15.45
CA THR A 50 -6.47 -8.95 -14.62
C THR A 50 -5.64 -7.84 -15.28
N PRO A 51 -5.17 -6.83 -14.52
CA PRO A 51 -4.39 -5.74 -15.09
C PRO A 51 -3.04 -6.28 -15.56
N LEU A 52 -2.34 -5.52 -16.40
CA LEU A 52 -0.92 -5.82 -16.63
C LEU A 52 -0.19 -5.67 -15.29
N LEU A 53 0.52 -6.72 -14.91
CA LEU A 53 1.20 -6.80 -13.62
C LEU A 53 2.68 -6.44 -13.82
N PRO A 54 3.28 -5.71 -12.88
CA PRO A 54 4.70 -5.37 -12.91
C PRO A 54 5.59 -6.60 -13.02
N ALA A 55 6.77 -6.43 -13.61
CA ALA A 55 7.79 -7.46 -13.59
C ALA A 55 8.11 -7.87 -12.14
N GLY A 56 8.28 -9.18 -11.92
CA GLY A 56 8.53 -9.73 -10.58
C GLY A 56 7.26 -9.93 -9.73
N THR A 57 6.06 -9.60 -10.23
CA THR A 57 4.83 -9.92 -9.50
C THR A 57 4.71 -11.43 -9.26
N ARG A 58 4.64 -11.82 -7.99
CA ARG A 58 4.46 -13.20 -7.53
C ARG A 58 3.02 -13.51 -7.22
N LEU A 59 2.26 -12.51 -6.77
CA LEU A 59 0.86 -12.66 -6.40
C LEU A 59 0.12 -11.34 -6.62
N PHE A 60 -1.10 -11.44 -7.14
CA PHE A 60 -2.08 -10.36 -7.17
C PHE A 60 -3.32 -10.85 -6.43
N ALA A 61 -3.63 -10.23 -5.30
CA ALA A 61 -4.83 -10.53 -4.53
C ALA A 61 -5.81 -9.36 -4.56
N ARG A 62 -7.10 -9.68 -4.57
CA ARG A 62 -8.16 -8.68 -4.52
C ARG A 62 -9.29 -9.16 -3.61
N TRP A 63 -9.73 -8.26 -2.73
CA TRP A 63 -10.88 -8.43 -1.85
C TRP A 63 -11.78 -7.20 -1.97
N ARG A 64 -12.91 -7.35 -2.67
CA ARG A 64 -13.85 -6.26 -2.99
C ARG A 64 -13.16 -5.05 -3.64
N HIS A 65 -12.98 -3.98 -2.88
CA HIS A 65 -12.38 -2.72 -3.31
C HIS A 65 -10.88 -2.63 -3.02
N THR A 66 -10.33 -3.60 -2.30
CA THR A 66 -8.91 -3.62 -1.94
C THR A 66 -8.17 -4.57 -2.87
N ALA A 67 -7.02 -4.14 -3.38
CA ALA A 67 -6.10 -4.97 -4.15
C ALA A 67 -4.70 -4.88 -3.56
N VAL A 68 -3.94 -5.98 -3.63
CA VAL A 68 -2.54 -6.03 -3.19
C VAL A 68 -1.71 -6.71 -4.26
N LEU A 69 -0.64 -6.03 -4.67
CA LEU A 69 0.43 -6.60 -5.49
C LEU A 69 1.57 -7.06 -4.58
N VAL A 70 1.99 -8.31 -4.74
CA VAL A 70 3.21 -8.86 -4.14
C VAL A 70 4.26 -8.94 -5.23
N ILE A 71 5.23 -8.05 -5.18
CA ILE A 71 6.30 -7.94 -6.19
C ILE A 71 7.60 -8.39 -5.54
N GLU A 72 8.27 -9.37 -6.15
CA GLU A 72 9.58 -9.83 -5.74
C GLU A 72 10.66 -9.30 -6.65
N GLU A 73 11.70 -8.74 -6.03
CA GLU A 73 12.93 -8.37 -6.68
C GLU A 73 14.06 -9.31 -6.25
N THR A 74 14.82 -9.78 -7.24
CA THR A 74 15.96 -10.68 -7.02
C THR A 74 17.14 -9.94 -6.37
N PRO A 75 18.04 -10.65 -5.66
CA PRO A 75 19.21 -10.06 -5.03
C PRO A 75 20.02 -9.23 -6.03
N ARG A 76 20.30 -7.98 -5.67
CA ARG A 76 21.11 -7.08 -6.47
C ARG A 76 21.71 -5.97 -5.63
N VAL A 77 22.73 -5.33 -6.19
CA VAL A 77 23.27 -4.07 -5.67
C VAL A 77 22.41 -2.91 -6.16
N ARG A 78 22.05 -2.01 -5.24
CA ARG A 78 21.37 -0.74 -5.55
C ARG A 78 22.26 0.42 -5.17
N HIS A 79 22.26 1.46 -6.01
CA HIS A 79 22.90 2.72 -5.72
C HIS A 79 21.91 3.65 -5.04
N LEU A 80 22.16 3.96 -3.77
CA LEU A 80 21.25 4.74 -2.94
C LEU A 80 21.92 6.00 -2.45
N ARG A 81 21.12 7.05 -2.30
CA ARG A 81 21.50 8.27 -1.60
C ARG A 81 21.10 8.14 -0.14
N TRP A 82 22.00 8.47 0.77
CA TRP A 82 21.81 8.28 2.21
C TRP A 82 22.29 9.51 2.99
N SER A 83 21.59 9.93 4.05
CA SER A 83 21.94 11.12 4.84
C SER A 83 21.63 10.91 6.32
N PRO A 84 22.61 10.95 7.24
CA PRO A 84 22.41 10.73 8.68
C PRO A 84 21.71 11.91 9.39
N LYS A 85 20.93 12.68 8.64
CA LYS A 85 20.26 13.91 9.06
C LYS A 85 18.81 13.87 8.60
N THR A 86 17.92 14.57 9.29
CA THR A 86 16.53 14.76 8.83
C THR A 86 16.48 15.75 7.66
N LEU A 87 15.40 15.78 6.87
CA LEU A 87 15.22 16.77 5.80
C LEU A 87 15.26 18.22 6.30
N LYS A 88 14.82 18.45 7.54
CA LYS A 88 14.79 19.77 8.18
C LYS A 88 16.19 20.28 8.52
N SER A 89 17.16 19.37 8.61
CA SER A 89 18.56 19.71 8.85
C SER A 89 19.35 19.60 7.55
N GLU A 90 20.04 20.67 7.14
CA GLU A 90 20.87 20.67 5.93
C GLU A 90 21.95 19.56 6.00
N GLY A 91 21.63 18.40 5.42
CA GLY A 91 22.47 17.21 5.37
C GLY A 91 22.84 16.89 3.94
N ALA A 92 24.14 16.77 3.69
CA ALA A 92 24.62 16.25 2.42
C ALA A 92 24.26 14.76 2.32
N TYR A 93 23.67 14.37 1.19
CA TYR A 93 23.49 12.97 0.86
C TYR A 93 24.81 12.41 0.32
N THR A 94 25.18 11.23 0.77
CA THR A 94 26.26 10.41 0.21
C THR A 94 25.67 9.28 -0.62
N GLU A 95 26.40 8.83 -1.63
CA GLU A 95 25.99 7.71 -2.48
C GLU A 95 26.67 6.42 -2.03
N HIS A 96 25.91 5.32 -2.02
CA HIS A 96 26.40 4.02 -1.60
C HIS A 96 25.88 2.91 -2.52
N GLY A 97 26.75 1.98 -2.92
CA GLY A 97 26.39 0.75 -3.64
C GLY A 97 26.15 -0.41 -2.68
N LEU A 98 24.89 -0.67 -2.35
CA LEU A 98 24.51 -1.61 -1.28
C LEU A 98 23.83 -2.86 -1.85
N ALA A 99 24.32 -4.04 -1.48
CA ALA A 99 23.75 -5.33 -1.86
C ALA A 99 22.52 -5.64 -1.00
N PHE A 100 21.47 -6.11 -1.64
CA PHE A 100 20.21 -6.50 -1.00
C PHE A 100 19.91 -7.98 -1.25
N PRO A 101 19.21 -8.65 -0.31
CA PRO A 101 18.70 -9.99 -0.53
C PRO A 101 17.45 -9.91 -1.45
N PHE A 102 16.60 -10.94 -1.46
CA PHE A 102 15.31 -10.79 -2.14
C PHE A 102 14.49 -9.72 -1.40
N ILE A 103 13.91 -8.79 -2.15
CA ILE A 103 13.06 -7.73 -1.62
C ILE A 103 11.63 -8.03 -2.05
N LEU A 104 10.71 -8.07 -1.09
CA LEU A 104 9.28 -8.17 -1.34
C LEU A 104 8.61 -6.83 -1.09
N TYR A 105 7.90 -6.34 -2.10
CA TYR A 105 7.01 -5.20 -2.00
C TYR A 105 5.58 -5.70 -1.93
N LEU A 106 4.85 -5.32 -0.87
CA LEU A 106 3.40 -5.47 -0.80
C LEU A 106 2.81 -4.09 -1.02
N VAL A 107 2.23 -3.87 -2.20
CA VAL A 107 1.65 -2.57 -2.59
C VAL A 107 0.13 -2.70 -2.55
N GLY A 108 -0.48 -2.01 -1.58
CA GLY A 108 -1.91 -2.03 -1.34
C GLY A 108 -2.63 -0.85 -2.00
N PHE A 109 -3.78 -1.15 -2.59
CA PHE A 109 -4.65 -0.19 -3.25
C PHE A 109 -6.08 -0.32 -2.73
N HIS A 110 -6.79 0.79 -2.60
CA HIS A 110 -8.23 0.85 -2.35
C HIS A 110 -8.92 1.61 -3.48
N GLN A 111 -9.89 0.98 -4.15
CA GLN A 111 -10.59 1.54 -5.31
C GLN A 111 -9.65 2.01 -6.44
N GLY A 112 -8.45 1.42 -6.53
CA GLY A 112 -7.42 1.80 -7.51
C GLY A 112 -6.46 2.88 -7.02
N ASP A 113 -6.74 3.53 -5.89
CA ASP A 113 -5.84 4.47 -5.24
C ASP A 113 -4.82 3.76 -4.36
N PHE A 114 -3.56 4.21 -4.43
CA PHE A 114 -2.51 3.75 -3.53
C PHE A 114 -2.82 4.10 -2.06
N GLU A 115 -2.74 3.09 -1.19
CA GLU A 115 -2.95 3.24 0.26
C GLU A 115 -1.62 3.14 1.03
N GLU A 116 -0.89 2.05 0.80
CA GLU A 116 0.38 1.82 1.46
C GLU A 116 1.27 0.83 0.72
N MET A 117 2.57 0.93 0.97
CA MET A 117 3.56 -0.04 0.53
C MET A 117 4.31 -0.57 1.76
N ARG A 118 4.48 -1.88 1.82
CA ARG A 118 5.32 -2.55 2.82
C ARG A 118 6.48 -3.24 2.15
N ILE A 119 7.64 -3.23 2.81
CA ILE A 119 8.88 -3.81 2.29
C ILE A 119 9.39 -4.86 3.26
N TYR A 120 9.65 -6.05 2.75
CA TYR A 120 10.21 -7.15 3.51
C TYR A 120 11.43 -7.73 2.80
N PHE A 121 12.30 -8.37 3.57
CA PHE A 121 13.38 -9.17 3.03
C PHE A 121 13.08 -10.66 3.06
N ARG A 122 13.81 -11.37 2.21
CA ARG A 122 13.80 -12.83 2.04
C ARG A 122 15.20 -13.30 1.67
N THR A 123 15.66 -14.42 2.23
CA THR A 123 16.96 -15.03 1.88
C THR A 123 16.87 -16.09 0.78
N ALA A 124 15.66 -16.35 0.28
CA ALA A 124 15.38 -17.27 -0.81
C ALA A 124 14.15 -16.77 -1.61
N PRO A 125 13.99 -17.17 -2.88
CA PRO A 125 12.80 -16.83 -3.66
C PRO A 125 11.52 -17.20 -2.93
N LEU A 126 10.48 -16.40 -3.08
CA LEU A 126 9.15 -16.66 -2.55
C LEU A 126 8.53 -17.87 -3.26
N VAL A 127 8.07 -18.86 -2.49
CA VAL A 127 7.47 -20.11 -2.98
C VAL A 127 6.06 -20.29 -2.45
N SER A 128 5.72 -19.74 -1.29
CA SER A 128 4.43 -19.96 -0.62
C SER A 128 4.00 -18.79 0.24
N GLU A 129 2.69 -18.63 0.49
CA GLU A 129 2.18 -17.70 1.50
C GLU A 129 2.59 -18.06 2.94
N ALA A 130 3.03 -19.29 3.18
CA ALA A 130 3.59 -19.72 4.46
C ALA A 130 5.04 -19.25 4.68
N ASP A 131 5.67 -18.65 3.67
CA ASP A 131 7.04 -18.19 3.76
C ASP A 131 7.21 -17.08 4.82
N PRO A 132 8.24 -17.16 5.69
CA PRO A 132 8.51 -16.13 6.67
C PRO A 132 9.04 -14.85 6.01
N LEU A 133 8.69 -13.72 6.62
CA LEU A 133 9.16 -12.40 6.23
C LEU A 133 10.19 -11.86 7.24
N TYR A 134 11.16 -11.10 6.74
CA TYR A 134 12.21 -10.48 7.55
C TYR A 134 12.16 -8.96 7.48
N PHE A 135 12.57 -8.31 8.57
CA PHE A 135 12.71 -6.85 8.59
C PHE A 135 13.78 -6.40 7.58
N PRO A 136 13.53 -5.32 6.82
CA PRO A 136 14.57 -4.73 5.98
C PRO A 136 15.57 -3.94 6.82
N ASN A 137 16.71 -3.56 6.26
CA ASN A 137 17.67 -2.64 6.90
C ASN A 137 17.65 -1.26 6.24
N LEU A 138 16.51 -0.57 6.33
CA LEU A 138 16.27 0.68 5.61
C LEU A 138 15.76 1.77 6.54
N TRP A 139 16.32 2.98 6.43
CA TRP A 139 15.84 4.14 7.20
C TRP A 139 14.45 4.61 6.80
N ASN A 140 14.09 4.50 5.53
CA ASN A 140 12.77 4.90 5.05
C ASN A 140 11.70 3.80 5.28
N VAL A 141 11.94 2.84 6.18
CA VAL A 141 10.97 1.78 6.54
C VAL A 141 10.77 1.72 8.05
N GLN A 142 9.52 1.84 8.48
CA GLN A 142 9.13 1.84 9.89
C GLN A 142 9.30 0.47 10.53
N ALA A 143 9.86 0.43 11.74
CA ALA A 143 10.09 -0.77 12.53
C ALA A 143 9.08 -0.97 13.67
N ALA A 144 8.02 -0.17 13.67
CA ALA A 144 6.99 -0.12 14.69
C ALA A 144 6.50 -1.52 15.11
N GLU A 145 6.23 -1.71 16.41
CA GLU A 145 5.78 -3.00 16.92
C GLU A 145 4.36 -3.37 16.45
N SER A 146 3.53 -2.40 16.07
CA SER A 146 2.17 -2.69 15.59
C SER A 146 2.19 -3.47 14.26
N PRO A 147 1.44 -4.58 14.14
CA PRO A 147 1.26 -5.30 12.86
C PRO A 147 0.73 -4.41 11.72
N LEU A 148 0.05 -3.31 12.05
CA LEU A 148 -0.52 -2.37 11.09
C LEU A 148 0.49 -1.35 10.57
N ALA A 149 1.57 -1.09 11.31
CA ALA A 149 2.56 -0.06 10.97
C ALA A 149 3.95 -0.63 10.63
N ARG A 150 4.23 -1.87 11.03
CA ARG A 150 5.52 -2.51 10.79
C ARG A 150 5.84 -2.66 9.31
N CYS A 151 7.08 -2.40 8.97
CA CYS A 151 7.64 -2.51 7.62
C CYS A 151 6.96 -1.60 6.58
N ARG A 152 6.21 -0.57 7.02
CA ARG A 152 5.61 0.41 6.12
C ARG A 152 6.70 1.32 5.55
N ALA A 153 6.76 1.41 4.23
CA ALA A 153 7.66 2.30 3.52
C ALA A 153 7.15 3.74 3.56
N CYS A 154 8.01 4.67 3.91
CA CYS A 154 7.72 6.10 3.77
C CYS A 154 8.12 6.56 2.38
N LEU A 155 7.14 7.06 1.63
CA LEU A 155 7.34 7.65 0.31
C LEU A 155 7.62 9.16 0.38
N ARG A 156 7.72 9.77 1.56
CA ARG A 156 7.94 11.23 1.71
C ARG A 156 6.91 12.07 0.94
N GLY A 157 5.64 11.70 1.07
CA GLY A 157 4.52 12.27 0.32
C GLY A 157 3.94 11.26 -0.67
N ARG A 158 2.83 11.62 -1.30
CA ARG A 158 2.23 10.84 -2.39
C ARG A 158 2.87 11.33 -3.69
N PRO A 159 3.57 10.48 -4.46
CA PRO A 159 4.09 10.90 -5.75
C PRO A 159 2.94 11.42 -6.63
N GLU A 160 3.21 12.47 -7.39
CA GLU A 160 2.24 13.04 -8.32
C GLU A 160 1.98 12.06 -9.49
N GLY A 161 0.81 12.15 -10.12
CA GLY A 161 0.54 11.39 -11.34
C GLY A 161 0.20 9.90 -11.16
N LEU A 162 -0.21 9.48 -9.95
CA LEU A 162 -0.69 8.11 -9.69
C LEU A 162 -2.07 7.78 -10.29
N GLU A 163 -2.62 8.63 -11.17
CA GLU A 163 -3.89 8.38 -11.88
C GLU A 163 -3.69 7.39 -13.05
N ARG A 164 -3.06 6.24 -12.78
CA ARG A 164 -2.67 5.22 -13.76
C ARG A 164 -3.19 3.85 -13.39
N ALA A 165 -2.99 2.85 -14.24
CA ALA A 165 -3.31 1.47 -13.90
C ALA A 165 -2.48 0.99 -12.69
N VAL A 166 -3.05 0.14 -11.84
CA VAL A 166 -2.42 -0.32 -10.57
C VAL A 166 -1.01 -0.91 -10.76
N GLY A 167 -0.75 -1.55 -11.90
CA GLY A 167 0.58 -2.08 -12.22
C GLY A 167 1.60 -0.96 -12.42
N GLU A 168 1.29 0.00 -13.29
CA GLU A 168 2.15 1.17 -13.54
C GLU A 168 2.36 2.00 -12.27
N GLN A 169 1.30 2.21 -11.48
CA GLN A 169 1.43 2.86 -10.18
C GLN A 169 2.42 2.14 -9.27
N ALA A 170 2.38 0.80 -9.19
CA ALA A 170 3.29 0.05 -8.34
C ALA A 170 4.76 0.17 -8.79
N GLU A 171 5.03 0.20 -10.10
CA GLU A 171 6.38 0.43 -10.63
C GLU A 171 6.88 1.83 -10.27
N ASP A 172 6.05 2.86 -10.51
CA ASP A 172 6.35 4.26 -10.19
C ASP A 172 6.61 4.43 -8.67
N LEU A 173 5.81 3.78 -7.82
CA LEU A 173 5.96 3.83 -6.35
C LEU A 173 7.27 3.17 -5.88
N ILE A 174 7.64 2.03 -6.46
CA ILE A 174 8.90 1.35 -6.14
C ILE A 174 10.09 2.20 -6.60
N GLU A 175 10.06 2.73 -7.83
CA GLU A 175 11.12 3.61 -8.34
C GLU A 175 11.26 4.85 -7.46
N TYR A 176 10.15 5.50 -7.14
CA TYR A 176 10.12 6.69 -6.31
C TYR A 176 10.69 6.42 -4.91
N PHE A 177 10.30 5.31 -4.26
CA PHE A 177 10.86 4.93 -2.96
C PHE A 177 12.39 4.89 -2.98
N TRP A 178 12.98 4.23 -3.97
CA TRP A 178 14.43 4.13 -4.10
C TRP A 178 15.10 5.45 -4.51
N GLY A 179 14.38 6.32 -5.22
CA GLY A 179 14.87 7.63 -5.68
C GLY A 179 14.84 8.75 -4.63
N THR A 180 14.00 8.65 -3.60
CA THR A 180 13.78 9.74 -2.62
C THR A 180 14.98 10.06 -1.72
N GLY A 181 16.00 9.18 -1.69
CA GLY A 181 17.10 9.22 -0.72
C GLY A 181 16.66 8.75 0.66
N PHE A 182 17.56 8.18 1.44
CA PHE A 182 17.32 7.57 2.75
C PHE A 182 17.83 8.48 3.86
N ASN A 183 17.02 8.72 4.90
CA ASN A 183 17.39 9.64 5.98
C ASN A 183 16.67 9.33 7.31
N LEU A 184 16.97 10.09 8.35
CA LEU A 184 16.43 9.88 9.70
C LEU A 184 15.06 10.55 9.97
N ASP A 185 14.26 10.84 8.94
CA ASP A 185 12.91 11.42 9.15
C ASP A 185 11.93 10.42 9.79
N ILE A 186 12.24 9.12 9.75
CA ILE A 186 11.48 8.07 10.44
C ILE A 186 12.17 7.74 11.76
N GLU A 187 11.49 8.02 12.86
CA GLU A 187 11.81 7.47 14.17
C GLU A 187 11.49 5.96 14.20
N ASP A 188 12.30 5.18 14.92
CA ASP A 188 12.16 3.71 14.98
C ASP A 188 12.14 3.06 13.59
N ASN A 189 13.22 3.27 12.83
CA ASN A 189 13.39 2.71 11.50
C ASN A 189 14.02 1.30 11.55
N CYS A 190 13.88 0.53 10.48
CA CYS A 190 14.33 -0.86 10.49
C CYS A 190 15.86 -1.03 10.42
N PHE A 191 16.61 -0.01 10.00
CA PHE A 191 18.08 -0.07 9.99
C PHE A 191 18.64 -0.21 11.41
N ASP A 192 18.09 0.55 12.37
CA ASP A 192 18.60 0.56 13.75
C ASP A 192 18.45 -0.81 14.43
N ARG A 193 17.44 -1.59 14.01
CA ARG A 193 17.25 -2.99 14.45
C ARG A 193 18.25 -3.96 13.82
N ALA A 194 18.65 -3.70 12.58
CA ALA A 194 19.47 -4.60 11.79
C ALA A 194 20.98 -4.44 12.06
N GLN A 195 21.45 -3.23 12.38
CA GLN A 195 22.88 -2.92 12.47
C GLN A 195 23.67 -3.76 13.50
N SER A 196 23.01 -4.27 14.54
CA SER A 196 23.65 -5.12 15.56
C SER A 196 23.68 -6.61 15.20
N ARG A 197 23.04 -7.02 14.10
CA ARG A 197 22.84 -8.43 13.73
C ARG A 197 24.03 -9.04 13.02
N ASP A 198 24.73 -8.25 12.21
CA ASP A 198 25.88 -8.71 11.44
C ASP A 198 26.86 -7.55 11.26
N PRO A 199 28.17 -7.74 11.54
CA PRO A 199 29.16 -6.68 11.42
C PRO A 199 29.26 -6.12 10.00
N ARG A 200 28.88 -6.90 8.98
CA ARG A 200 28.88 -6.46 7.57
C ARG A 200 27.80 -5.42 7.29
N ILE A 201 26.75 -5.29 8.09
CA ILE A 201 25.67 -4.30 7.89
C ILE A 201 25.59 -3.28 9.03
N ALA A 202 26.59 -3.26 9.91
CA ALA A 202 26.60 -2.39 11.09
C ALA A 202 26.74 -0.90 10.74
N THR A 203 27.41 -0.59 9.64
CA THR A 203 27.51 0.78 9.09
C THR A 203 27.36 0.73 7.57
N LEU A 204 27.12 1.89 6.95
CA LEU A 204 27.02 1.99 5.49
C LEU A 204 28.35 1.62 4.82
N GLU A 205 29.47 2.01 5.41
CA GLU A 205 30.81 1.70 4.89
C GLU A 205 31.10 0.19 4.95
N ALA A 206 30.74 -0.45 6.07
CA ALA A 206 30.87 -1.89 6.22
C ALA A 206 29.98 -2.64 5.20
N TRP A 207 28.74 -2.17 5.04
CA TRP A 207 27.79 -2.74 4.09
C TRP A 207 28.27 -2.58 2.66
N GLU A 208 28.73 -1.40 2.27
CA GLU A 208 29.25 -1.17 0.94
C GLU A 208 30.51 -2.01 0.67
N ALA A 209 31.42 -2.10 1.63
CA ALA A 209 32.62 -2.95 1.51
C ALA A 209 32.26 -4.43 1.34
N ALA A 210 31.31 -4.95 2.13
CA ALA A 210 30.81 -6.31 1.99
C ALA A 210 30.09 -6.53 0.65
N SER A 211 29.32 -5.54 0.19
CA SER A 211 28.59 -5.58 -1.08
C SER A 211 29.53 -5.68 -2.28
N ARG A 212 30.66 -4.96 -2.23
CA ARG A 212 31.72 -5.06 -3.26
C ARG A 212 32.43 -6.40 -3.23
N ALA A 213 32.65 -6.97 -2.05
CA ALA A 213 33.35 -8.25 -1.90
C ALA A 213 32.49 -9.44 -2.34
N ASP A 214 31.20 -9.42 -1.99
CA ASP A 214 30.24 -10.48 -2.32
C ASP A 214 28.82 -9.87 -2.46
N PRO A 215 28.34 -9.60 -3.68
CA PRO A 215 26.99 -9.06 -3.90
C PRO A 215 25.84 -9.95 -3.39
N LEU A 216 26.11 -11.23 -3.07
CA LEU A 216 25.11 -12.18 -2.56
C LEU A 216 25.23 -12.41 -1.05
N PHE A 217 26.19 -11.77 -0.36
CA PHE A 217 26.34 -11.87 1.08
C PHE A 217 25.05 -11.62 1.88
N PRO A 218 24.10 -10.74 1.45
CA PRO A 218 22.86 -10.51 2.18
C PRO A 218 22.00 -11.76 2.33
N LEU A 219 22.17 -12.78 1.48
CA LEU A 219 21.45 -14.05 1.60
C LEU A 219 21.91 -14.88 2.80
N SER A 220 23.11 -14.61 3.32
CA SER A 220 23.70 -15.29 4.48
C SER A 220 23.49 -14.55 5.80
N VAL A 221 22.97 -13.33 5.76
CA VAL A 221 22.75 -12.51 6.96
C VAL A 221 21.59 -13.08 7.78
N PRO A 222 21.73 -13.22 9.11
CA PRO A 222 20.66 -13.69 9.98
C PRO A 222 19.63 -12.57 10.25
N TRP A 223 18.87 -12.20 9.22
CA TRP A 223 17.86 -11.15 9.30
C TRP A 223 16.84 -11.43 10.41
N GLU A 224 16.38 -10.37 11.08
CA GLU A 224 15.37 -10.51 12.13
C GLU A 224 14.02 -10.91 11.52
N PRO A 225 13.41 -12.02 11.97
CA PRO A 225 12.07 -12.38 11.55
C PRO A 225 11.06 -11.32 11.99
N VAL A 226 10.13 -10.96 11.10
CA VAL A 226 9.01 -10.08 11.47
C VAL A 226 8.02 -10.80 12.40
N GLY A 227 8.08 -12.14 12.45
CA GLY A 227 7.08 -12.96 13.13
C GLY A 227 5.76 -13.07 12.35
N LEU A 228 5.81 -12.80 11.03
CA LEU A 228 4.70 -12.96 10.11
C LEU A 228 5.11 -13.81 8.91
N THR A 229 4.18 -14.59 8.38
CA THR A 229 4.26 -15.13 7.02
C THR A 229 3.68 -14.15 6.01
N LEU A 230 3.90 -14.38 4.71
CA LEU A 230 3.25 -13.60 3.65
C LEU A 230 1.73 -13.59 3.78
N GLY A 231 1.09 -14.74 3.98
CA GLY A 231 -0.36 -14.85 4.14
C GLY A 231 -0.88 -14.03 5.33
N GLN A 232 -0.15 -14.05 6.45
CA GLN A 232 -0.50 -13.24 7.63
C GLN A 232 -0.30 -11.73 7.39
N ALA A 233 0.68 -11.34 6.57
CA ALA A 233 0.82 -9.95 6.15
C ALA A 233 -0.35 -9.53 5.25
N LEU A 234 -0.78 -10.39 4.32
CA LEU A 234 -1.91 -10.16 3.42
C LEU A 234 -3.26 -10.05 4.16
N ASP A 235 -3.44 -10.78 5.26
CA ASP A 235 -4.65 -10.75 6.08
C ASP A 235 -5.05 -9.35 6.55
N HIS A 236 -4.08 -8.44 6.71
CA HIS A 236 -4.37 -7.04 7.05
C HIS A 236 -5.28 -6.37 5.99
N TRP A 237 -4.88 -6.45 4.71
CA TRP A 237 -5.64 -5.89 3.61
C TRP A 237 -6.91 -6.68 3.33
N ARG A 238 -6.88 -8.00 3.53
CA ARG A 238 -8.08 -8.84 3.43
C ARG A 238 -9.16 -8.35 4.40
N ARG A 239 -8.83 -8.17 5.68
CA ARG A 239 -9.78 -7.63 6.67
C ARG A 239 -10.27 -6.25 6.27
N HIS A 240 -9.39 -5.38 5.78
CA HIS A 240 -9.79 -4.05 5.30
C HIS A 240 -10.76 -4.11 4.11
N GLY A 241 -10.53 -5.01 3.14
CA GLY A 241 -11.44 -5.28 2.03
C GLY A 241 -12.76 -5.92 2.45
N ASP A 242 -12.72 -6.80 3.45
CA ASP A 242 -13.90 -7.47 4.02
C ASP A 242 -14.75 -6.52 4.88
N HIS A 243 -14.13 -5.49 5.47
CA HIS A 243 -14.79 -4.42 6.24
C HIS A 243 -15.36 -3.27 5.40
N GLY A 244 -15.26 -3.32 4.06
CA GLY A 244 -16.11 -2.48 3.22
C GLY A 244 -17.56 -2.81 3.55
N ARG A 245 -18.27 -1.89 4.23
CA ARG A 245 -19.65 -2.10 4.66
C ARG A 245 -20.43 -2.58 3.44
N PRO A 246 -21.05 -3.78 3.46
CA PRO A 246 -21.92 -4.15 2.36
C PRO A 246 -22.97 -3.05 2.24
N ILE A 247 -23.43 -2.77 1.02
CA ILE A 247 -24.58 -1.89 0.84
C ILE A 247 -25.78 -2.67 1.39
N GLU A 248 -26.15 -2.38 2.63
CA GLU A 248 -27.22 -3.09 3.35
C GLU A 248 -28.47 -2.21 3.46
N LYS A 249 -28.29 -0.90 3.32
CA LYS A 249 -29.35 0.10 3.52
C LYS A 249 -29.16 1.31 2.61
N ALA A 250 -30.23 2.08 2.45
CA ALA A 250 -30.26 3.27 1.59
C ALA A 250 -29.17 4.30 1.92
N SER A 251 -28.78 4.43 3.18
CA SER A 251 -27.70 5.34 3.60
C SER A 251 -26.36 5.01 2.95
N ASP A 252 -26.09 3.73 2.70
CA ASP A 252 -24.82 3.30 2.09
C ASP A 252 -24.79 3.67 0.60
N VAL A 253 -25.96 3.70 -0.06
CA VAL A 253 -26.09 4.18 -1.44
C VAL A 253 -26.10 5.71 -1.49
N ALA A 254 -26.65 6.38 -0.47
CA ALA A 254 -26.62 7.85 -0.34
C ALA A 254 -25.17 8.37 -0.38
N ASP A 255 -24.26 7.73 0.35
CA ASP A 255 -22.82 8.05 0.34
C ASP A 255 -22.20 7.98 -1.06
N VAL A 256 -22.65 7.05 -1.90
CA VAL A 256 -22.24 6.95 -3.31
C VAL A 256 -22.84 8.10 -4.12
N MET A 257 -24.13 8.39 -3.95
CA MET A 257 -24.81 9.48 -4.66
C MET A 257 -24.16 10.84 -4.39
N TYR A 258 -23.68 11.11 -3.16
CA TYR A 258 -22.99 12.36 -2.82
C TYR A 258 -21.68 12.61 -3.59
N ARG A 259 -21.09 11.55 -4.15
CA ARG A 259 -19.84 11.62 -4.93
C ARG A 259 -20.10 11.80 -6.43
N LEU A 260 -21.35 11.65 -6.87
CA LEU A 260 -21.76 11.79 -8.27
C LEU A 260 -22.23 13.20 -8.57
N ARG A 261 -22.18 13.62 -9.83
CA ARG A 261 -22.73 14.91 -10.25
C ARG A 261 -24.26 14.89 -10.16
N GLU A 262 -24.85 16.01 -9.72
CA GLU A 262 -26.30 16.14 -9.69
C GLU A 262 -26.87 16.12 -11.11
N ALA A 263 -27.98 15.40 -11.27
CA ALA A 263 -28.78 15.48 -12.48
C ALA A 263 -29.48 16.85 -12.48
N GLY A 264 -29.15 17.68 -13.46
CA GLY A 264 -29.80 18.99 -13.68
C GLY A 264 -31.15 18.86 -14.35
#